data_AF-A0A661JDJ3-F1
#
_entry.id   AF-A0A661JDJ3-F1
#
_cell.length_a   1.000
_cell.length_b   1.000
_cell.length_c   1.000
_cell.angle_alpha   90.00
_cell.angle_beta   90.00
_cell.angle_gamma   90.00
#
_symmetry.space_group_name_H-M   'P 1'
#
loop_
_entity.id
_entity.type
_entity.pdbx_description
1 polymer ?
#
loop_
_entity_poly.entity_id
_entity_poly.type
_entity_poly.pdbx_seq_one_letter_code
_entity_poly.pdbx_strand_id
1 'polypeptide(L)' 'VLSIIRQNDEAKQYFQPAQDVEKLTIKKVIDLLEKQGESRIPSINDKELEKISRRLESIDRLIENSSENILLKDI' A
#
# COMPACT_ATOMS: atom_id res chain seq x y z
N VAL A 1 0.54 -10.45 -1.80
CA VAL A 1 0.70 -11.92 -1.62
C VAL A 1 -0.53 -12.42 -0.87
N LEU A 2 -1.30 -13.32 -1.48
CA LEU A 2 -2.49 -13.93 -0.89
C LEU A 2 -2.19 -15.42 -0.61
N SER A 3 -2.82 -16.00 0.40
CA SER A 3 -2.78 -17.43 0.69
C SER A 3 -4.16 -18.05 0.48
N ILE A 4 -4.19 -19.25 -0.09
CA ILE A 4 -5.44 -19.98 -0.36
C ILE A 4 -5.84 -20.76 0.90
N ILE A 5 -7.09 -20.62 1.33
CA ILE A 5 -7.70 -21.45 2.35
C ILE A 5 -8.55 -22.52 1.65
N ARG A 6 -8.35 -23.78 2.02
CA ARG A 6 -9.21 -24.90 1.59
C ARG A 6 -10.18 -25.20 2.74
N GLN A 7 -11.46 -24.93 2.52
CA GLN A 7 -12.55 -25.37 3.41
C GLN A 7 -13.32 -26.49 2.70
N ASN A 8 -13.98 -27.37 3.45
CA ASN A 8 -14.57 -28.66 3.02
C ASN A 8 -15.64 -28.61 1.89
N ASP A 9 -15.81 -27.49 1.21
CA ASP A 9 -16.59 -27.34 -0.02
C ASP A 9 -15.63 -27.10 -1.18
N GLU A 10 -15.37 -28.14 -1.98
CA GLU A 10 -14.39 -28.13 -3.08
C GLU A 10 -14.68 -27.08 -4.18
N ALA A 11 -15.87 -26.46 -4.16
CA ALA A 11 -16.31 -25.50 -5.16
C ALA A 11 -15.91 -24.03 -4.88
N LYS A 12 -15.40 -23.69 -3.69
CA LYS A 12 -15.06 -22.28 -3.35
C LYS A 12 -13.61 -22.15 -2.88
N GLN A 13 -12.85 -21.33 -3.61
CA GLN A 13 -11.53 -20.88 -3.19
C GLN A 13 -11.67 -19.66 -2.29
N TYR A 14 -11.12 -19.75 -1.09
CA TYR A 14 -11.04 -18.64 -0.14
C TYR A 14 -9.63 -18.09 -0.13
N PHE A 15 -9.50 -16.79 0.05
CA PHE A 15 -8.21 -16.11 0.12
C PHE A 15 -8.09 -15.39 1.45
N GLN A 16 -6.90 -15.46 2.04
CA GLN A 16 -6.51 -14.61 3.15
C GLN A 16 -5.27 -13.80 2.79
N PRO A 17 -5.12 -12.58 3.32
CA PRO A 17 -3.86 -11.86 3.22
C PRO A 17 -2.72 -12.70 3.83
N ALA A 18 -1.58 -12.77 3.14
CA ALA A 18 -0.37 -13.41 3.70
C ALA A 18 0.36 -12.47 4.69
N GLN A 19 -0.37 -11.51 5.28
CA GLN A 19 0.11 -10.50 6.21
C GLN A 19 -0.96 -10.27 7.26
N ASP A 20 -0.52 -9.74 8.40
CA ASP A 20 -1.40 -9.38 9.52
C ASP A 20 -2.43 -8.33 9.08
N VAL A 21 -3.72 -8.63 9.27
CA VAL A 21 -4.83 -7.74 8.93
C VAL A 21 -4.84 -6.47 9.79
N GLU A 22 -4.24 -6.51 10.98
CA GLU A 22 -4.04 -5.36 11.87
C GLU A 22 -3.02 -4.34 11.31
N LYS A 23 -2.40 -4.64 10.17
CA LYS A 23 -1.41 -3.77 9.50
C LYS A 23 -1.88 -3.29 8.12
N LEU A 24 -3.07 -3.68 7.69
CA LEU A 24 -3.60 -3.32 6.38
C LEU A 24 -4.50 -2.09 6.49
N THR A 25 -3.89 -0.91 6.53
CA THR A 25 -4.64 0.34 6.40
C THR A 25 -5.09 0.58 4.96
N ILE A 26 -6.05 1.50 4.74
CA ILE A 26 -6.47 1.93 3.40
C ILE A 26 -5.25 2.32 2.56
N LYS A 27 -4.40 3.21 3.08
CA LYS A 27 -3.18 3.66 2.39
C LYS A 27 -2.24 2.50 2.06
N LYS A 28 -2.06 1.55 3.00
CA LYS A 28 -1.20 0.39 2.79
C LYS A 28 -1.67 -0.48 1.63
N VAL A 29 -2.98 -0.65 1.48
CA VAL A 29 -3.56 -1.45 0.42
C VAL A 29 -3.42 -0.74 -0.93
N ILE A 30 -3.66 0.57 -0.98
CA ILE A 30 -3.41 1.39 -2.17
C ILE A 30 -1.93 1.30 -2.58
N ASP A 31 -1.00 1.51 -1.65
CA ASP A 31 0.45 1.36 -1.91
C ASP A 31 0.79 -0.01 -2.48
N LEU A 32 0.17 -1.09 -1.99
CA LEU A 32 0.42 -2.45 -2.48
C LEU A 32 -0.15 -2.69 -3.89
N LEU A 33 -1.23 -2.00 -4.26
CA LEU A 33 -1.79 -2.02 -5.61
C LEU A 33 -0.95 -1.17 -6.57
N GLU A 34 -0.48 -0.01 -6.12
CA GLU A 34 0.26 0.98 -6.92
C GLU A 34 1.75 0.68 -7.04
N LYS A 35 2.36 -0.10 -6.12
CA LYS A 35 3.78 -0.49 -6.16
C LYS A 35 4.19 -1.42 -7.32
N GLN A 36 3.46 -1.39 -8.43
CA GLN A 36 3.93 -1.92 -9.71
C GLN A 36 4.72 -0.85 -10.47
N GLY A 37 5.94 -0.56 -10.02
CA GLY A 37 6.84 0.34 -10.74
C GLY A 37 8.06 0.76 -9.94
N GLU A 38 9.24 0.65 -10.53
CA GLU A 38 10.48 1.14 -9.95
C GLU A 38 10.68 2.60 -10.38
N SER A 39 10.26 3.57 -9.54
CA SER A 39 10.44 5.00 -9.80
C SER A 39 11.88 5.50 -9.57
N ARG A 40 12.89 4.64 -9.75
CA ARG A 40 14.28 5.07 -9.74
C ARG A 40 14.60 5.73 -11.08
N ILE A 41 14.27 7.01 -11.20
CA ILE A 41 14.80 7.85 -12.28
C ILE A 41 16.30 8.04 -11.97
N PRO A 42 17.23 7.50 -12.79
CA PRO A 42 18.65 7.64 -12.53
C PRO A 42 19.05 9.11 -12.60
N SER A 43 19.62 9.59 -11.49
CA SER A 43 20.31 10.87 -11.27
C SER A 43 20.19 11.94 -12.37
N ILE A 44 19.26 12.88 -12.17
CA ILE A 44 19.48 14.27 -12.55
C ILE A 44 19.57 15.03 -11.23
N ASN A 45 20.75 15.59 -10.93
CA ASN A 45 20.94 16.51 -9.81
C ASN A 45 20.18 17.82 -10.07
N ASP A 46 18.86 17.74 -10.10
CA ASP A 46 17.97 18.88 -10.27
C ASP A 46 17.35 19.24 -8.92
N LYS A 47 17.68 20.44 -8.43
CA LYS A 47 17.12 20.99 -7.20
C LYS A 47 15.59 21.08 -7.27
N GLU A 48 15.00 21.20 -8.46
CA GLU A 48 13.55 21.22 -8.63
C GLU A 48 12.93 19.82 -8.45
N LEU A 49 13.60 18.77 -8.93
CA LEU A 49 13.17 17.39 -8.67
C LEU A 49 13.21 17.08 -7.17
N GLU A 50 14.26 17.52 -6.47
CA GLU A 50 14.35 17.34 -5.02
C GLU A 50 13.20 18.05 -4.27
N LYS A 51 12.81 19.25 -4.71
CA LYS A 51 11.65 19.95 -4.13
C LYS A 51 10.36 19.19 -4.36
N ILE A 52 10.16 18.61 -5.55
CA ILE A 52 8.99 17.79 -5.86
C ILE A 52 8.98 16.54 -4.99
N SER A 53 10.10 15.81 -4.90
CA SER A 53 10.24 14.64 -4.04
C SER A 53 9.88 14.94 -2.58
N ARG A 54 10.42 16.02 -2.01
CA ARG A 54 10.09 16.44 -0.63
C ARG A 54 8.61 16.75 -0.43
N ARG A 55 7.96 17.36 -1.44
CA ARG A 55 6.50 17.63 -1.38
C ARG A 55 5.70 16.34 -1.44
N LEU A 56 6.07 15.41 -2.33
CA LEU A 56 5.42 14.10 -2.42
C LEU A 56 5.58 13.30 -1.13
N GLU A 57 6.77 13.28 -0.53
CA GLU A 57 7.01 12.67 0.78
C GLU A 57 6.16 13.31 1.89
N SER A 58 6.01 14.64 1.87
CA SER A 58 5.15 15.33 2.83
C SER A 58 3.68 14.96 2.68
N ILE A 59 3.20 14.80 1.45
CA ILE A 59 1.83 14.36 1.16
C ILE A 59 1.64 12.91 1.64
N ASP A 60 2.59 12.03 1.34
CA ASP A 60 2.55 10.63 1.77
C ASP A 60 2.42 10.52 3.30
N ARG A 61 3.18 11.33 4.04
CA ARG A 61 3.07 11.41 5.51
C ARG A 61 1.74 11.98 5.99
N LEU A 62 1.16 12.95 5.30
CA LEU A 62 -0.16 13.48 5.67
C LEU A 62 -1.25 12.44 5.50
N ILE A 63 -1.19 11.65 4.43
CA ILE A 63 -2.12 10.54 4.19
C ILE A 63 -1.91 9.44 5.25
N GLU A 64 -0.66 9.09 5.54
CA GLU A 64 -0.32 8.08 6.54
C GLU A 64 -0.86 8.42 7.93
N ASN A 65 -0.82 9.70 8.32
CA ASN A 65 -1.28 10.20 9.63
C ASN A 65 -2.74 10.68 9.64
N SER A 66 -3.48 10.53 8.53
CA SER A 66 -4.89 10.93 8.45
C SER A 66 -5.76 10.06 9.38
N SER A 67 -6.77 10.66 10.03
CA SER A 67 -7.78 9.91 10.80
C SER A 67 -8.58 8.93 9.93
N GLU A 68 -8.65 9.21 8.63
CA GLU A 68 -9.35 8.38 7.65
C GLU A 68 -8.49 7.18 7.18
N ASN A 69 -7.20 7.12 7.50
CA ASN A 69 -6.33 6.00 7.17
C ASN A 69 -6.50 4.84 8.16
N ILE A 70 -7.74 4.36 8.30
CA ILE A 70 -8.12 3.26 9.19
C ILE A 70 -7.73 1.90 8.61
N LEU A 71 -7.88 0.84 9.42
CA LEU A 71 -7.71 -0.54 8.96
C LEU A 71 -8.81 -0.89 7.95
N LEU A 72 -8.42 -1.53 6.86
CA LEU A 72 -9.34 -1.91 5.78
C LEU A 72 -10.46 -2.85 6.27
N LYS A 73 -10.17 -3.68 7.26
CA LYS A 73 -11.14 -4.60 7.87
C LYS A 73 -12.24 -3.91 8.70
N ASP A 74 -12.04 -2.63 9.05
CA ASP A 74 -12.96 -1.86 9.90
C ASP A 74 -13.93 -0.98 9.08
N ILE A 75 -13.94 -1.15 7.75
CA ILE A 75 -14.90 -0.56 6.80
C ILE A 75 -16.02 -1.57 6.53
#